data_AF-A0A3S5B5V5-F1
#
_entry.id   AF-A0A3S5B5V5-F1
#
_cell.length_a   1.000
_cell.length_b   1.000
_cell.length_c   1.000
_cell.angle_alpha   90.00
_cell.angle_beta   90.00
_cell.angle_gamma   90.00
#
_symmetry.space_group_name_H-M   'P 1'
#
loop_
_entity.id
_entity.type
_entity.pdbx_description
1 polymer ?
#
loop_
_entity_poly.entity_id
_entity_poly.type
_entity_poly.pdbx_seq_one_letter_code
_entity_poly.pdbx_strand_id
1 'polypeptide(L)'
;MQPDQRPNCADNTSEHFQTALADYIRNPSLPAPEGIPAERLAVYVRLVHNNVRNFVELCFSDSREFIEDNVWENLLKNFLDASRPESPFFNDIPHAFFNHVQTQSETLPDYVLEMMDFELALLHAETAIQTFSDGPTNDETELFWSPSAQLKTYANDFVGSHLEEVYPLPENEECRVVVWRDRDEEVCYQTVEDADWFLLSHFSAQSDSLSGLLAKLAEMLPGQDIEPWLRQSIREWIDAGLLLTARQ
;
A
#
# COMPACT_ATOMS: atom_id res chain seq x y z
N MET A 1 -28.05 25.27 50.64
CA MET A 1 -27.81 24.03 49.87
C MET A 1 -27.12 24.42 48.58
N GLN A 2 -25.79 24.31 48.55
CA GLN A 2 -25.02 24.38 47.30
C GLN A 2 -24.87 22.94 46.78
N PRO A 3 -25.04 22.68 45.47
CA PRO A 3 -24.79 21.37 44.92
C PRO A 3 -23.28 21.12 44.81
N ASP A 4 -22.89 19.98 45.37
CA ASP A 4 -21.59 19.34 45.34
C ASP A 4 -21.12 19.11 43.88
N GLN A 5 -20.19 19.94 43.39
CA GLN A 5 -19.46 19.69 42.16
C GLN A 5 -18.32 18.71 42.47
N ARG A 6 -18.53 17.43 42.19
CA ARG A 6 -17.44 16.45 42.14
C ARG A 6 -16.63 16.67 40.84
N PRO A 7 -15.29 16.71 40.88
CA PRO A 7 -14.48 16.84 39.69
C PRO A 7 -14.52 15.54 38.86
N ASN A 8 -14.80 15.71 37.58
CA ASN A 8 -14.74 14.68 36.54
C ASN A 8 -13.26 14.30 36.30
N CYS A 9 -12.79 13.18 36.86
CA CYS A 9 -11.36 12.82 36.88
C CYS A 9 -11.06 11.41 36.31
N ALA A 10 -11.91 10.86 35.44
CA ALA A 10 -11.73 9.48 34.95
C ALA A 10 -11.30 9.36 33.48
N ASP A 11 -11.53 10.36 32.63
CA ASP A 11 -11.30 10.19 31.18
C ASP A 11 -9.94 10.73 30.67
N ASN A 12 -9.32 11.71 31.35
CA ASN A 12 -8.03 12.27 30.93
C ASN A 12 -6.81 11.44 31.36
N THR A 13 -6.92 10.55 32.36
CA THR A 13 -5.76 9.83 32.92
C THR A 13 -5.29 8.69 32.02
N SER A 14 -6.20 8.05 31.28
CA SER A 14 -5.90 6.96 30.36
C SER A 14 -5.19 7.41 29.08
N GLU A 15 -5.61 8.51 28.47
CA GLU A 15 -4.98 9.05 27.25
C GLU A 15 -3.59 9.62 27.51
N HIS A 16 -3.43 10.35 28.62
CA HIS A 16 -2.12 10.85 29.04
C HIS A 16 -1.15 9.71 29.35
N PHE A 17 -1.62 8.64 30.00
CA PHE A 17 -0.83 7.45 30.29
C PHE A 17 -0.44 6.69 29.01
N GLN A 18 -1.37 6.50 28.07
CA GLN A 18 -1.08 5.85 26.79
C GLN A 18 -0.08 6.65 25.97
N THR A 19 -0.22 7.98 25.95
CA THR A 19 0.74 8.88 25.28
C THR A 19 2.12 8.77 25.93
N ALA A 20 2.22 8.85 27.27
CA ALA A 20 3.49 8.74 27.97
C ALA A 20 4.16 7.37 27.81
N LEU A 21 3.37 6.29 27.76
CA LEU A 21 3.85 4.95 27.47
C LEU A 21 4.36 4.83 26.03
N ALA A 22 3.61 5.35 25.05
CA ALA A 22 4.03 5.37 23.65
C ALA A 22 5.33 6.17 23.47
N ASP A 23 5.44 7.34 24.09
CA ASP A 23 6.65 8.17 24.04
C ASP A 23 7.85 7.48 24.69
N TYR A 24 7.66 6.81 25.83
CA TYR A 24 8.72 6.02 26.46
C TYR A 24 9.15 4.83 25.60
N ILE A 25 8.20 4.17 24.92
CA ILE A 25 8.50 3.07 23.98
C ILE A 25 9.30 3.61 22.78
N ARG A 26 8.95 4.78 22.25
CA ARG A 26 9.69 5.46 21.17
C ARG A 26 11.09 5.90 21.60
N ASN A 27 11.25 6.33 22.84
CA ASN A 27 12.51 6.82 23.36
C ASN A 27 12.65 6.49 24.85
N PRO A 28 13.36 5.40 25.18
CA PRO A 28 13.59 4.99 26.56
C PRO A 28 14.40 5.98 27.42
N SER A 29 14.96 7.04 26.82
CA SER A 29 15.60 8.15 27.56
C SER A 29 14.60 9.17 28.12
N LEU A 30 13.32 9.12 27.72
CA LEU A 30 12.25 9.93 28.28
C LEU A 30 11.80 9.40 29.65
N PRO A 31 11.10 10.22 30.46
CA PRO A 31 10.58 9.77 31.75
C PRO A 31 9.63 8.58 31.58
N ALA A 32 9.86 7.52 32.35
CA ALA A 32 8.96 6.37 32.41
C ALA A 32 7.58 6.80 32.91
N PRO A 33 6.48 6.27 32.34
CA PRO A 33 5.13 6.54 32.83
C PRO A 33 4.98 6.06 34.27
N GLU A 34 4.36 6.90 35.10
CA GLU A 34 4.11 6.57 36.51
C GLU A 34 3.20 5.34 36.64
N GLY A 35 3.49 4.47 37.61
CA GLY A 35 2.63 3.32 37.94
C GLY A 35 2.98 2.00 37.23
N ILE A 36 3.98 1.97 36.33
CA ILE A 36 4.49 0.72 35.75
C ILE A 36 5.91 0.40 36.28
N PRO A 37 6.16 -0.81 36.81
CA PRO A 37 7.52 -1.26 37.12
C PRO A 37 8.43 -1.27 35.89
N ALA A 38 9.70 -0.87 36.05
CA ALA A 38 10.68 -0.82 34.95
C ALA A 38 10.83 -2.15 34.19
N GLU A 39 10.76 -3.28 34.88
CA GLU A 39 10.79 -4.62 34.26
C GLU A 39 9.62 -4.83 33.28
N ARG A 40 8.42 -4.36 33.62
CA ARG A 40 7.25 -4.46 32.73
C ARG A 40 7.37 -3.52 31.55
N LEU A 41 7.92 -2.32 31.73
CA LEU A 41 8.20 -1.41 30.63
C LEU A 41 9.17 -2.00 29.61
N ALA A 42 10.24 -2.65 30.07
CA ALA A 42 11.18 -3.35 29.18
C ALA A 42 10.50 -4.47 28.37
N VAL A 43 9.55 -5.19 28.97
CA VAL A 43 8.74 -6.20 28.26
C VAL A 43 7.86 -5.54 27.19
N TYR A 44 7.20 -4.41 27.48
CA TYR A 44 6.38 -3.69 26.50
C TYR A 44 7.20 -3.17 25.32
N VAL A 45 8.37 -2.55 25.58
CA VAL A 45 9.29 -2.09 24.52
C VAL A 45 9.67 -3.26 23.62
N ARG A 46 10.09 -4.39 24.20
CA ARG A 46 10.46 -5.58 23.44
C ARG A 46 9.29 -6.12 22.60
N LEU A 47 8.08 -6.13 23.16
CA LEU A 47 6.89 -6.59 22.43
C LEU A 47 6.60 -5.70 21.22
N VAL A 48 6.64 -4.38 21.38
CA VAL A 48 6.40 -3.45 20.27
C VAL A 48 7.47 -3.58 19.19
N HIS A 49 8.74 -3.66 19.57
CA HIS A 49 9.83 -3.84 18.61
C HIS A 49 9.69 -5.16 17.83
N ASN A 50 9.33 -6.25 18.52
CA ASN A 50 9.07 -7.53 17.88
C ASN A 50 7.86 -7.46 16.92
N ASN A 51 6.80 -6.75 17.30
CA ASN A 51 5.64 -6.59 16.42
C ASN A 51 6.00 -5.79 15.17
N VAL A 52 6.73 -4.68 15.31
CA VAL A 52 7.21 -3.86 14.18
C VAL A 52 8.05 -4.72 13.25
N ARG A 53 9.03 -5.47 13.79
CA ARG A 53 9.85 -6.41 13.02
C ARG A 53 8.99 -7.40 12.26
N ASN A 54 8.05 -8.07 12.94
CA ASN A 54 7.19 -9.07 12.30
C ASN A 54 6.36 -8.45 11.18
N PHE A 55 5.84 -7.22 11.34
CA PHE A 55 5.09 -6.55 10.26
C PHE A 55 5.96 -6.26 9.05
N VAL A 56 7.19 -5.79 9.26
CA VAL A 56 8.14 -5.53 8.18
C VAL A 56 8.50 -6.84 7.47
N GLU A 57 8.82 -7.91 8.23
CA GLU A 57 9.16 -9.22 7.68
C GLU A 57 7.99 -9.89 6.94
N LEU A 58 6.75 -9.67 7.38
CA LEU A 58 5.55 -10.16 6.69
C LEU A 58 5.23 -9.37 5.43
N CYS A 59 5.48 -8.06 5.41
CA CYS A 59 5.20 -7.22 4.26
C CYS A 59 6.25 -7.36 3.17
N PHE A 60 7.52 -7.49 3.54
CA PHE A 60 8.66 -7.52 2.63
C PHE A 60 9.24 -8.94 2.55
N SER A 61 8.40 -9.95 2.32
CA SER A 61 8.79 -11.35 2.32
C SER A 61 9.61 -11.75 1.09
N ASP A 62 9.25 -11.23 -0.08
CA ASP A 62 9.86 -11.59 -1.34
C ASP A 62 11.14 -10.78 -1.57
N SER A 63 11.12 -9.46 -1.33
CA SER A 63 12.32 -8.63 -1.44
C SER A 63 13.41 -9.04 -0.44
N ARG A 64 13.02 -9.59 0.72
CA ARG A 64 13.93 -10.10 1.73
C ARG A 64 14.84 -11.22 1.22
N GLU A 65 14.40 -12.02 0.26
CA GLU A 65 15.21 -13.12 -0.30
C GLU A 65 16.45 -12.60 -1.04
N PHE A 66 16.42 -11.35 -1.50
CA PHE A 66 17.50 -10.70 -2.24
C PHE A 66 18.44 -9.87 -1.36
N ILE A 67 18.21 -9.84 -0.04
CA ILE A 67 18.99 -9.05 0.92
C ILE A 67 19.80 -9.97 1.83
N GLU A 68 21.10 -9.68 2.00
CA GLU A 68 21.93 -10.40 2.96
C GLU A 68 21.43 -10.22 4.41
N ASP A 69 21.45 -11.28 5.21
CA ASP A 69 20.90 -11.30 6.57
C ASP A 69 21.46 -10.18 7.48
N ASN A 70 22.76 -9.90 7.39
CA ASN A 70 23.42 -8.85 8.16
C ASN A 70 22.94 -7.44 7.76
N VAL A 71 22.72 -7.20 6.46
CA VAL A 71 22.21 -5.94 5.93
C VAL A 71 20.77 -5.74 6.40
N TRP A 72 19.93 -6.78 6.28
CA TRP A 72 18.54 -6.73 6.75
C TRP A 72 18.44 -6.43 8.25
N GLU A 73 19.20 -7.15 9.08
CA GLU A 73 19.21 -6.92 10.52
C GLU A 73 19.70 -5.51 10.89
N ASN A 74 20.68 -4.97 10.16
CA ASN A 74 21.14 -3.60 10.36
C ASN A 74 20.06 -2.58 9.96
N LEU A 75 19.37 -2.77 8.84
CA LEU A 75 18.26 -1.91 8.42
C LEU A 75 17.12 -1.92 9.44
N LEU A 76 16.70 -3.10 9.91
CA LEU A 76 15.68 -3.22 10.96
C LEU A 76 16.10 -2.58 12.28
N LYS A 77 17.36 -2.79 12.69
CA LYS A 77 17.88 -2.20 13.92
C LYS A 77 17.94 -0.67 13.81
N ASN A 78 18.51 -0.15 12.74
CA ASN A 78 18.60 1.29 12.49
C ASN A 78 17.21 1.90 12.36
N PHE A 79 16.26 1.20 11.73
CA PHE A 79 14.87 1.59 11.71
C PHE A 79 14.34 1.64 13.13
N LEU A 80 14.42 0.60 13.95
CA LEU A 80 13.90 0.61 15.32
C LEU A 80 14.55 1.68 16.22
N ASP A 81 15.84 1.97 16.01
CA ASP A 81 16.59 2.98 16.77
C ASP A 81 16.29 4.42 16.29
N ALA A 82 16.06 4.64 14.98
CA ALA A 82 15.77 5.94 14.37
C ALA A 82 14.28 6.27 14.31
N SER A 83 13.43 5.24 14.25
CA SER A 83 12.00 5.35 14.21
C SER A 83 11.53 5.89 15.55
N ARG A 84 11.18 7.17 15.52
CA ARG A 84 10.02 7.60 16.27
C ARG A 84 8.86 7.17 15.39
N PRO A 85 8.16 6.04 15.62
CA PRO A 85 6.91 5.80 14.91
C PRO A 85 6.01 7.01 15.16
N GLU A 86 5.94 7.89 14.16
CA GLU A 86 5.22 9.16 14.22
C GLU A 86 3.72 8.90 14.32
N SER A 87 3.29 7.74 13.84
CA SER A 87 1.92 7.28 13.81
C SER A 87 1.67 6.19 14.87
N PRO A 88 0.63 6.31 15.71
CA PRO A 88 0.12 5.22 16.53
C PRO A 88 -0.59 4.13 15.70
N PHE A 89 -0.69 4.30 14.37
CA PHE A 89 -1.35 3.40 13.45
C PHE A 89 -0.35 2.42 12.82
N PHE A 90 -0.53 1.13 13.11
CA PHE A 90 0.34 0.04 12.65
C PHE A 90 0.40 -0.12 11.12
N ASN A 91 -0.61 0.38 10.38
CA ASN A 91 -0.67 0.29 8.92
C ASN A 91 0.44 1.09 8.22
N ASP A 92 1.00 2.10 8.89
CA ASP A 92 2.03 2.95 8.27
C ASP A 92 3.45 2.37 8.42
N ILE A 93 3.62 1.28 9.18
CA ILE A 93 4.94 0.72 9.50
C ILE A 93 5.71 0.31 8.24
N PRO A 94 5.13 -0.44 7.28
CA PRO A 94 5.87 -0.85 6.09
C PRO A 94 6.30 0.33 5.22
N HIS A 95 5.43 1.32 5.03
CA HIS A 95 5.78 2.56 4.32
C HIS A 95 6.88 3.35 5.04
N ALA A 96 6.81 3.47 6.37
CA ALA A 96 7.85 4.13 7.15
C ALA A 96 9.20 3.40 7.06
N PHE A 97 9.18 2.07 7.06
CA PHE A 97 10.39 1.26 6.88
C PHE A 97 10.97 1.46 5.49
N PHE A 98 10.16 1.40 4.42
CA PHE A 98 10.63 1.63 3.06
C PHE A 98 11.24 3.04 2.89
N ASN A 99 10.57 4.07 3.39
CA ASN A 99 11.11 5.44 3.40
C ASN A 99 12.44 5.52 4.17
N HIS A 100 12.55 4.82 5.31
CA HIS A 100 13.80 4.76 6.06
C HIS A 100 14.91 4.13 5.23
N VAL A 101 14.66 2.96 4.61
CA VAL A 101 15.62 2.25 3.76
C VAL A 101 16.12 3.15 2.62
N GLN A 102 15.23 3.90 1.95
CA GLN A 102 15.60 4.83 0.89
C GLN A 102 16.52 5.98 1.35
N THR A 103 16.48 6.33 2.64
CA THR A 103 17.33 7.41 3.21
C THR A 103 18.66 6.90 3.77
N GLN A 104 18.83 5.59 3.95
CA GLN A 104 20.08 5.03 4.47
C GLN A 104 21.18 5.05 3.39
N SER A 105 22.42 5.28 3.82
CA SER A 105 23.59 5.27 2.94
C SER A 105 24.01 3.87 2.48
N GLU A 106 23.53 2.81 3.15
CA GLU A 106 23.63 1.43 2.69
C GLU A 106 22.55 1.22 1.61
N THR A 107 22.88 1.59 0.37
CA THR A 107 21.95 1.47 -0.75
C THR A 107 21.72 0.00 -1.08
N LEU A 108 20.52 -0.49 -0.80
CA LEU A 108 20.03 -1.71 -1.44
C LEU A 108 20.08 -1.50 -2.97
N PRO A 109 20.29 -2.57 -3.76
CA PRO A 109 20.17 -2.47 -5.21
C PRO A 109 18.79 -1.93 -5.62
N ASP A 110 18.74 -1.13 -6.70
CA ASP A 110 17.49 -0.50 -7.16
C ASP A 110 16.37 -1.53 -7.39
N TYR A 111 16.70 -2.72 -7.92
CA TYR A 111 15.72 -3.78 -8.14
C TYR A 111 15.09 -4.32 -6.84
N VAL A 112 15.81 -4.28 -5.72
CA VAL A 112 15.25 -4.65 -4.40
C VAL A 112 14.30 -3.57 -3.92
N LEU A 113 14.63 -2.29 -4.14
CA LEU A 113 13.75 -1.17 -3.82
C LEU A 113 12.47 -1.19 -4.66
N GLU A 114 12.57 -1.56 -5.93
CA GLU A 114 11.41 -1.77 -6.81
C GLU A 114 10.51 -2.89 -6.30
N MET A 115 11.10 -4.02 -5.88
CA MET A 115 10.35 -5.13 -5.31
C MET A 115 9.67 -4.76 -3.98
N MET A 116 10.35 -4.00 -3.12
CA MET A 116 9.73 -3.47 -1.90
C MET A 116 8.57 -2.51 -2.19
N ASP A 117 8.69 -1.63 -3.19
CA ASP A 117 7.58 -0.76 -3.61
C ASP A 117 6.40 -1.57 -4.18
N PHE A 118 6.68 -2.66 -4.89
CA PHE A 118 5.65 -3.59 -5.36
C PHE A 118 4.93 -4.30 -4.22
N GLU A 119 5.65 -4.78 -3.20
CA GLU A 119 5.04 -5.39 -2.01
C GLU A 119 4.16 -4.40 -1.23
N LEU A 120 4.53 -3.11 -1.21
CA LEU A 120 3.65 -2.07 -0.67
C LEU A 120 2.37 -1.89 -1.50
N ALA A 121 2.43 -2.09 -2.82
CA ALA A 121 1.24 -2.08 -3.67
C ALA A 121 0.32 -3.28 -3.37
N LEU A 122 0.89 -4.46 -3.12
CA LEU A 122 0.13 -5.64 -2.66
C LEU A 122 -0.54 -5.38 -1.31
N LEU A 123 0.18 -4.82 -0.35
CA LEU A 123 -0.39 -4.44 0.96
C LEU A 123 -1.50 -3.38 0.83
N HIS A 124 -1.33 -2.41 -0.08
CA HIS A 124 -2.38 -1.42 -0.36
C HIS A 124 -3.63 -2.11 -0.91
N ALA A 125 -3.50 -3.03 -1.86
CA ALA A 125 -4.63 -3.78 -2.38
C ALA A 125 -5.34 -4.60 -1.29
N GLU A 126 -4.57 -5.24 -0.40
CA GLU A 126 -5.09 -6.02 0.73
C GLU A 126 -5.89 -5.15 1.72
N THR A 127 -5.43 -3.93 2.00
CA THR A 127 -5.94 -3.12 3.12
C THR A 127 -6.85 -1.97 2.70
N ALA A 128 -6.89 -1.61 1.42
CA ALA A 128 -7.68 -0.49 0.94
C ALA A 128 -9.18 -0.65 1.21
N ILE A 129 -9.79 0.46 1.64
CA ILE A 129 -11.23 0.54 1.87
C ILE A 129 -11.92 0.80 0.53
N GLN A 130 -12.70 -0.17 0.05
CA GLN A 130 -13.52 0.00 -1.14
C GLN A 130 -14.86 0.66 -0.79
N THR A 131 -15.07 1.85 -1.33
CA THR A 131 -16.28 2.66 -1.10
C THR A 131 -17.31 2.57 -2.23
N PHE A 132 -16.91 2.01 -3.36
CA PHE A 132 -17.72 1.84 -4.57
C PHE A 132 -18.39 0.47 -4.61
N SER A 133 -19.36 0.30 -5.50
CA SER A 133 -20.21 -0.89 -5.58
C SER A 133 -20.24 -1.46 -6.99
N ASP A 134 -20.71 -2.70 -7.08
CA ASP A 134 -20.90 -3.42 -8.33
C ASP A 134 -22.35 -3.36 -8.79
N GLY A 135 -22.73 -2.20 -9.30
CA GLY A 135 -24.04 -1.96 -9.87
C GLY A 135 -24.13 -2.45 -11.31
N PRO A 136 -25.36 -2.62 -11.84
CA PRO A 136 -25.55 -2.87 -13.26
C PRO A 136 -24.94 -1.74 -14.10
N THR A 137 -24.14 -2.10 -15.09
CA THR A 137 -23.48 -1.16 -16.00
C THR A 137 -24.18 -1.09 -17.36
N ASN A 138 -24.17 0.10 -17.94
CA ASN A 138 -24.49 0.37 -19.33
C ASN A 138 -23.42 1.30 -19.92
N ASP A 139 -23.52 1.61 -21.21
CA ASP A 139 -22.48 2.37 -21.92
C ASP A 139 -22.30 3.82 -21.39
N GLU A 140 -23.34 4.37 -20.74
CA GLU A 140 -23.33 5.70 -20.12
C GLU A 140 -22.96 5.67 -18.64
N THR A 141 -22.78 4.48 -18.06
CA THR A 141 -22.45 4.34 -16.64
C THR A 141 -21.03 4.80 -16.40
N GLU A 142 -20.88 5.70 -15.43
CA GLU A 142 -19.58 6.19 -15.02
C GLU A 142 -18.82 5.09 -14.25
N LEU A 143 -17.63 4.78 -14.74
CA LEU A 143 -16.72 3.80 -14.18
C LEU A 143 -15.61 4.50 -13.40
N PHE A 144 -15.27 3.93 -12.26
CA PHE A 144 -14.28 4.46 -11.34
C PHE A 144 -13.16 3.44 -11.15
N TRP A 145 -11.93 3.94 -11.05
CA TRP A 145 -10.80 3.13 -10.63
C TRP A 145 -11.05 2.53 -9.23
N SER A 146 -10.77 1.25 -9.07
CA SER A 146 -10.90 0.60 -7.77
C SER A 146 -9.93 1.24 -6.76
N PRO A 147 -10.38 1.64 -5.54
CA PRO A 147 -9.50 2.19 -4.52
C PRO A 147 -8.37 1.25 -4.09
N SER A 148 -8.54 -0.07 -4.26
CA SER A 148 -7.52 -1.08 -3.98
C SER A 148 -6.54 -1.26 -5.13
N ALA A 149 -6.82 -0.71 -6.31
CA ALA A 149 -5.96 -0.89 -7.48
C ALA A 149 -4.84 0.14 -7.56
N GLN A 150 -3.66 -0.28 -8.00
CA GLN A 150 -2.51 0.57 -8.30
C GLN A 150 -1.90 0.18 -9.65
N LEU A 151 -1.45 1.20 -10.40
CA LEU A 151 -0.61 1.03 -11.59
C LEU A 151 0.82 1.44 -11.25
N LYS A 152 1.77 0.59 -11.62
CA LYS A 152 3.19 0.75 -11.30
C LYS A 152 4.04 0.44 -12.53
N THR A 153 5.21 1.08 -12.59
CA THR A 153 6.24 0.77 -13.57
C THR A 153 7.57 0.52 -12.86
N TYR A 154 8.32 -0.44 -13.37
CA TYR A 154 9.60 -0.88 -12.81
C TYR A 154 10.62 -1.08 -13.94
N ALA A 155 11.91 -0.82 -13.67
CA ALA A 155 12.96 -1.08 -14.66
C ALA A 155 13.33 -2.57 -14.75
N ASN A 156 12.87 -3.39 -13.80
CA ASN A 156 13.09 -4.82 -13.77
C ASN A 156 11.76 -5.58 -13.87
N ASP A 157 11.78 -6.74 -14.54
CA ASP A 157 10.67 -7.69 -14.55
C ASP A 157 10.90 -8.79 -13.50
N PHE A 158 10.06 -8.77 -12.48
CA PHE A 158 9.93 -9.81 -11.46
C PHE A 158 8.52 -10.43 -11.47
N VAL A 159 7.58 -9.89 -12.25
CA VAL A 159 6.21 -10.43 -12.30
C VAL A 159 6.15 -11.65 -13.21
N GLY A 160 6.90 -11.65 -14.32
CA GLY A 160 6.94 -12.79 -15.25
C GLY A 160 7.42 -14.11 -14.60
N SER A 161 8.28 -14.01 -13.58
CA SER A 161 8.79 -15.14 -12.79
C SER A 161 7.95 -15.47 -11.55
N HIS A 162 6.83 -14.77 -11.32
CA HIS A 162 6.06 -14.85 -10.08
C HIS A 162 6.93 -14.54 -8.84
N LEU A 163 7.75 -13.49 -8.92
CA LEU A 163 8.60 -12.96 -7.85
C LEU A 163 9.83 -13.81 -7.49
N GLU A 164 10.03 -14.97 -8.13
CA GLU A 164 11.17 -15.86 -7.85
C GLU A 164 12.51 -15.33 -8.40
N GLU A 165 12.48 -14.64 -9.54
CA GLU A 165 13.66 -14.11 -10.22
C GLU A 165 13.44 -12.68 -10.69
N VAL A 166 14.51 -11.89 -10.74
CA VAL A 166 14.48 -10.50 -11.19
C VAL A 166 15.30 -10.36 -12.47
N TYR A 167 14.64 -9.93 -13.55
CA TYR A 167 15.27 -9.74 -14.85
C TYR A 167 15.36 -8.25 -15.20
N PRO A 168 16.56 -7.69 -15.43
CA PRO A 168 16.67 -6.30 -15.87
C PRO A 168 16.13 -6.13 -17.30
N LEU A 169 15.33 -5.10 -17.51
CA LEU A 169 14.83 -4.73 -18.84
C LEU A 169 15.80 -3.75 -19.54
N PRO A 170 15.74 -3.65 -20.88
CA PRO A 170 16.47 -2.61 -21.62
C PRO A 170 16.09 -1.19 -21.15
N GLU A 171 17.02 -0.23 -21.21
CA GLU A 171 16.83 1.16 -20.71
C GLU A 171 15.59 1.92 -21.28
N ASN A 172 14.98 1.45 -22.38
CA ASN A 172 13.80 2.07 -22.99
C ASN A 172 12.51 1.28 -22.75
N GLU A 173 12.56 0.25 -21.91
CA GLU A 173 11.44 -0.62 -21.58
C GLU A 173 11.20 -0.61 -20.06
N GLU A 174 9.95 -0.77 -19.66
CA GLU A 174 9.55 -0.82 -18.26
C GLU A 174 8.55 -1.96 -18.08
N CYS A 175 8.66 -2.69 -16.97
CA CYS A 175 7.67 -3.66 -16.55
C CYS A 175 6.47 -2.87 -16.00
N ARG A 176 5.37 -2.89 -16.74
CA ARG A 176 4.11 -2.25 -16.36
C ARG A 176 3.24 -3.25 -15.66
N VAL A 177 2.83 -2.92 -14.45
CA VAL A 177 2.11 -3.83 -13.57
C VAL A 177 0.86 -3.15 -13.05
N VAL A 178 -0.22 -3.93 -12.98
CA VAL A 178 -1.42 -3.57 -12.22
C VAL A 178 -1.54 -4.50 -11.03
N VAL A 179 -1.80 -3.94 -9.87
CA VAL A 179 -2.07 -4.66 -8.62
C VAL A 179 -3.45 -4.24 -8.15
N TRP A 180 -4.30 -5.18 -7.73
CA TRP A 180 -5.64 -4.87 -7.24
C TRP A 180 -6.16 -5.96 -6.31
N ARG A 181 -7.28 -5.71 -5.64
CA ARG A 181 -8.04 -6.74 -4.95
C ARG A 181 -9.30 -7.04 -5.75
N ASP A 182 -9.49 -8.30 -6.09
CA ASP A 182 -10.60 -8.76 -6.91
C ASP A 182 -11.92 -8.84 -6.11
N ARG A 183 -12.92 -9.48 -6.71
CA ARG A 183 -14.28 -9.61 -6.15
C ARG A 183 -14.40 -10.67 -5.06
N ASP A 184 -13.49 -11.63 -5.03
CA ASP A 184 -13.43 -12.69 -4.03
C ASP A 184 -12.54 -12.29 -2.84
N GLU A 185 -12.16 -11.00 -2.76
CA GLU A 185 -11.26 -10.41 -1.78
C GLU A 185 -9.81 -10.91 -1.89
N GLU A 186 -9.42 -11.47 -3.03
CA GLU A 186 -8.04 -11.92 -3.28
C GLU A 186 -7.20 -10.81 -3.93
N VAL A 187 -5.96 -10.64 -3.46
CA VAL A 187 -5.01 -9.72 -4.09
C VAL A 187 -4.46 -10.34 -5.36
N CYS A 188 -4.58 -9.62 -6.47
CA CYS A 188 -4.15 -10.00 -7.80
C CYS A 188 -3.12 -9.01 -8.33
N TYR A 189 -2.24 -9.49 -9.20
CA TYR A 189 -1.33 -8.65 -9.97
C TYR A 189 -1.04 -9.29 -11.33
N GLN A 190 -0.74 -8.47 -12.33
CA GLN A 190 -0.29 -8.93 -13.65
C GLN A 190 0.47 -7.85 -14.41
N THR A 191 1.27 -8.27 -15.39
CA THR A 191 1.85 -7.34 -16.37
C THR A 191 0.77 -6.80 -17.32
N VAL A 192 0.98 -5.59 -17.83
CA VAL A 192 0.02 -4.87 -18.65
C VAL A 192 0.61 -4.50 -20.00
N GLU A 193 -0.08 -4.85 -21.09
CA GLU A 193 0.32 -4.49 -22.46
C GLU A 193 0.09 -3.00 -22.77
N ASP A 194 0.68 -2.50 -23.86
CA ASP A 194 0.62 -1.07 -24.23
C ASP A 194 -0.81 -0.49 -24.34
N ALA A 195 -1.72 -1.23 -24.98
CA ALA A 195 -3.08 -0.78 -25.22
C ALA A 195 -3.89 -0.71 -23.93
N ASP A 196 -3.77 -1.72 -23.08
CA ASP A 196 -4.44 -1.78 -21.78
C ASP A 196 -3.84 -0.77 -20.80
N TRP A 197 -2.52 -0.57 -20.83
CA TRP A 197 -1.84 0.43 -20.00
C TRP A 197 -2.38 1.83 -20.25
N PHE A 198 -2.58 2.20 -21.52
CA PHE A 198 -3.14 3.50 -21.88
C PHE A 198 -4.54 3.69 -21.28
N LEU A 199 -5.41 2.68 -21.39
CA LEU A 199 -6.78 2.74 -20.89
C LEU A 199 -6.85 2.70 -19.37
N LEU A 200 -6.11 1.81 -18.73
CA LEU A 200 -6.04 1.73 -17.27
C LEU A 200 -5.47 3.02 -16.68
N SER A 201 -4.44 3.61 -17.30
CA SER A 201 -3.88 4.91 -16.89
C SER A 201 -4.89 6.05 -17.01
N HIS A 202 -5.79 6.00 -18.00
CA HIS A 202 -6.89 6.95 -18.12
C HIS A 202 -7.86 6.81 -16.94
N PHE A 203 -8.32 5.58 -16.65
CA PHE A 203 -9.25 5.35 -15.54
C PHE A 203 -8.64 5.62 -14.16
N SER A 204 -7.34 5.35 -13.97
CA SER A 204 -6.65 5.65 -12.71
C SER A 204 -6.55 7.16 -12.45
N ALA A 205 -6.57 7.99 -13.50
CA ALA A 205 -6.50 9.43 -13.40
C ALA A 205 -7.87 10.11 -13.34
N GLN A 206 -8.90 9.54 -13.97
CA GLN A 206 -10.24 10.10 -14.03
C GLN A 206 -11.31 9.03 -14.25
N SER A 207 -12.53 9.29 -13.78
CA SER A 207 -13.69 8.48 -14.15
C SER A 207 -14.16 8.76 -15.57
N ASP A 208 -14.72 7.75 -16.22
CA ASP A 208 -15.31 7.88 -17.56
C ASP A 208 -16.35 6.79 -17.82
N SER A 209 -17.15 6.97 -18.87
CA SER A 209 -18.06 5.93 -19.37
C SER A 209 -17.54 5.31 -20.66
N LEU A 210 -18.05 4.13 -21.04
CA LEU A 210 -17.70 3.50 -22.32
C LEU A 210 -18.04 4.43 -23.50
N SER A 211 -19.22 5.02 -23.51
CA SER A 211 -19.65 5.98 -24.53
C SER A 211 -18.73 7.21 -24.59
N GLY A 212 -18.36 7.77 -23.43
CA GLY A 212 -17.47 8.92 -23.33
C GLY A 212 -16.08 8.64 -23.88
N LEU A 213 -15.53 7.47 -23.53
CA LEU A 213 -14.23 7.04 -24.00
C LEU A 213 -14.23 6.70 -25.51
N LEU A 214 -15.27 6.05 -26.02
CA LEU A 214 -15.43 5.80 -27.46
C LEU A 214 -15.47 7.10 -28.26
N ALA A 215 -16.19 8.11 -27.78
CA ALA A 215 -16.25 9.41 -28.44
C ALA A 215 -14.86 10.08 -28.51
N LYS A 216 -14.10 10.06 -27.40
CA LYS A 216 -12.73 10.60 -27.34
C LYS A 216 -11.78 9.86 -28.28
N LEU A 217 -11.82 8.52 -28.27
CA LEU A 217 -10.93 7.71 -29.10
C LEU A 217 -11.27 7.79 -30.59
N ALA A 218 -12.54 7.94 -30.96
CA ALA A 218 -12.96 8.14 -32.35
C ALA A 218 -12.39 9.43 -32.96
N GLU A 219 -12.19 10.48 -32.16
CA GLU A 219 -11.53 11.72 -32.60
C GLU A 219 -10.02 11.54 -32.79
N MET A 220 -9.38 10.73 -31.94
CA MET A 220 -7.93 10.50 -31.98
C MET A 220 -7.50 9.48 -33.05
N LEU A 221 -8.32 8.47 -33.32
CA LEU A 221 -8.04 7.35 -34.22
C LEU A 221 -9.16 7.17 -35.27
N PRO A 222 -9.33 8.15 -36.19
CA PRO A 222 -10.41 8.09 -37.16
C PRO A 222 -10.27 6.88 -38.09
N GLY A 223 -11.33 6.07 -38.17
CA GLY A 223 -11.43 4.94 -39.11
C GLY A 223 -10.94 3.59 -38.58
N GLN A 224 -10.58 3.49 -37.30
CA GLN A 224 -10.37 2.20 -36.64
C GLN A 224 -11.62 1.74 -35.91
N ASP A 225 -11.97 0.45 -36.06
CA ASP A 225 -13.07 -0.18 -35.31
C ASP A 225 -12.54 -0.76 -33.99
N ILE A 226 -12.50 0.10 -32.97
CA ILE A 226 -11.98 -0.21 -31.63
C ILE A 226 -13.07 -0.59 -30.63
N GLU A 227 -14.35 -0.42 -30.99
CA GLU A 227 -15.47 -0.63 -30.07
C GLU A 227 -15.55 -2.06 -29.53
N PRO A 228 -15.43 -3.12 -30.36
CA PRO A 228 -15.53 -4.49 -29.85
C PRO A 228 -14.46 -4.83 -28.82
N TRP A 229 -13.22 -4.39 -29.08
CA TRP A 229 -12.09 -4.58 -28.18
C TRP A 229 -12.28 -3.81 -26.87
N LEU A 230 -12.59 -2.51 -26.96
CA LEU A 230 -12.75 -1.66 -25.77
C LEU A 230 -13.87 -2.17 -24.85
N ARG A 231 -14.99 -2.59 -25.43
CA ARG A 231 -16.13 -3.14 -24.69
C ARG A 231 -15.75 -4.45 -23.98
N GLN A 232 -14.93 -5.28 -24.62
CA GLN A 232 -14.45 -6.53 -24.02
C GLN A 232 -13.50 -6.24 -22.85
N SER A 233 -12.47 -5.39 -23.05
CA SER A 233 -11.52 -5.04 -22.00
C SER A 233 -12.19 -4.41 -20.78
N ILE A 234 -13.11 -3.45 -20.98
CA ILE A 234 -13.85 -2.81 -19.88
C ILE A 234 -14.70 -3.83 -19.12
N ARG A 235 -15.36 -4.77 -19.83
CA ARG A 235 -16.13 -5.82 -19.17
C ARG A 235 -15.22 -6.70 -18.32
N GLU A 236 -14.08 -7.13 -18.85
CA GLU A 236 -13.12 -7.96 -18.13
C GLU A 236 -12.58 -7.24 -16.88
N TRP A 237 -12.31 -5.94 -16.95
CA TRP A 237 -11.85 -5.17 -15.79
C TRP A 237 -12.94 -4.91 -14.75
N ILE A 238 -14.20 -4.76 -15.18
CA ILE A 238 -15.33 -4.73 -14.25
C ILE A 238 -15.44 -6.10 -13.57
N ASP A 239 -15.46 -7.20 -14.34
CA ASP A 239 -15.58 -8.55 -13.80
C ASP A 239 -14.39 -8.90 -12.89
N ALA A 240 -13.19 -8.38 -13.14
CA ALA A 240 -12.01 -8.55 -12.29
C ALA A 240 -12.00 -7.66 -11.03
N GLY A 241 -12.89 -6.66 -10.92
CA GLY A 241 -12.91 -5.70 -9.79
C GLY A 241 -11.89 -4.56 -9.90
N LEU A 242 -11.29 -4.35 -11.08
CA LEU A 242 -10.40 -3.23 -11.37
C LEU A 242 -11.17 -1.91 -11.58
N LEU A 243 -12.34 -2.00 -12.24
CA LEU A 243 -13.25 -0.89 -12.44
C LEU A 243 -14.57 -1.12 -11.69
N LEU A 244 -15.04 -0.09 -11.01
CA LEU A 244 -16.22 -0.12 -10.15
C LEU A 244 -17.24 0.93 -10.58
N THR A 245 -18.46 0.84 -10.06
CA THR A 245 -19.52 1.84 -10.28
C THR A 245 -19.84 2.62 -9.02
N ALA A 246 -20.43 3.81 -9.18
CA ALA A 246 -20.93 4.58 -8.03
C ALA A 246 -21.93 3.75 -7.20
N ARG A 247 -21.86 3.91 -5.87
CA ARG A 247 -22.78 3.28 -4.92
C ARG A 247 -24.21 3.79 -5.15
N GLN A 248 -25.17 2.89 -5.28
CA GLN A 248 -26.61 3.22 -5.25
C GLN A 248 -27.09 3.49 -3.82
#